data_AF-A0A8T5SC07-F1
#
_entry.id   AF-A0A8T5SC07-F1
#
_cell.length_a   1.000
_cell.length_b   1.000
_cell.length_c   1.000
_cell.angle_alpha   90.00
_cell.angle_beta   90.00
_cell.angle_gamma   90.00
#
_symmetry.space_group_name_H-M   'P 1'
#
loop_
_entity.id
_entity.type
_entity.pdbx_description
1 polymer ?
#
loop_
_entity_poly.entity_id
_entity_poly.type
_entity_poly.pdbx_seq_one_letter_code
_entity_poly.pdbx_strand_id
1 'polypeptide(L)'
;MSEEFKAIVDSSFDKGIPFWLHTSDYIFGMIPSDNERWIEVSYTFEDPDEPFLKTERNADLSFQFLLEEVEKGVSFYVEDLKVPLLKEFAGTLEGKPGGEKMNSIIAELIKNSDTYSPNLPIIKSKDQLNILKEKV
;
A
#
# COMPACT_ATOMS: atom_id res chain seq x y z
N MET A 1 -11.54 12.05 -11.73
CA MET A 1 -10.47 11.08 -11.43
C MET A 1 -9.62 11.56 -10.26
N SER A 2 -8.96 12.72 -10.36
CA SER A 2 -8.22 13.33 -9.23
C SER A 2 -9.08 13.55 -7.98
N GLU A 3 -10.28 14.12 -8.11
CA GLU A 3 -11.18 14.35 -6.98
C GLU A 3 -11.69 13.05 -6.32
N GLU A 4 -11.91 12.00 -7.11
CA GLU A 4 -12.30 10.69 -6.57
C GLU A 4 -11.14 10.07 -5.78
N PHE A 5 -9.93 10.12 -6.33
CA PHE A 5 -8.73 9.67 -5.65
C PHE A 5 -8.53 10.44 -4.32
N LYS A 6 -8.65 11.77 -4.34
CA LYS A 6 -8.52 12.62 -3.14
C LYS A 6 -9.56 12.26 -2.07
N ALA A 7 -10.81 12.01 -2.46
CA ALA A 7 -11.86 11.57 -1.52
C ALA A 7 -11.55 10.19 -0.89
N ILE A 8 -10.96 9.27 -1.66
CA ILE A 8 -10.52 7.97 -1.16
C ILE A 8 -9.35 8.14 -0.17
N VAL A 9 -8.37 8.99 -0.51
CA VAL A 9 -7.25 9.31 0.38
C VAL A 9 -7.77 9.87 1.71
N ASP A 10 -8.70 10.81 1.68
CA ASP A 10 -9.25 11.45 2.89
C ASP A 10 -10.00 10.48 3.81
N SER A 11 -10.69 9.49 3.24
CA SER A 11 -11.46 8.48 3.98
C SER A 11 -10.68 7.19 4.29
N SER A 12 -9.44 7.06 3.81
CA SER A 12 -8.69 5.79 3.83
C SER A 12 -8.40 5.22 5.22
N PHE A 13 -8.46 6.06 6.26
CA PHE A 13 -8.27 5.66 7.67
C PHE A 13 -9.56 5.35 8.43
N ASP A 14 -10.73 5.53 7.81
CA ASP A 14 -12.01 5.47 8.53
C ASP A 14 -12.36 4.04 9.01
N LYS A 15 -11.83 3.02 8.33
CA LYS A 15 -12.11 1.60 8.59
C LYS A 15 -10.91 0.80 9.10
N GLY A 16 -9.77 1.46 9.33
CA GLY A 16 -8.53 0.81 9.76
C GLY A 16 -7.30 1.56 9.28
N ILE A 17 -6.14 0.89 9.33
CA ILE A 17 -4.88 1.47 8.85
C ILE A 17 -4.68 1.05 7.40
N PRO A 18 -4.73 1.98 6.43
CA PRO A 18 -4.40 1.69 5.05
C PRO A 18 -2.89 1.56 4.87
N PHE A 19 -2.50 0.98 3.74
CA PHE A 19 -1.15 1.12 3.20
C PHE A 19 -1.20 2.08 2.03
N TRP A 20 -0.24 2.99 1.98
CA TRP A 20 -0.03 3.90 0.87
C TRP A 20 1.46 4.00 0.59
N LEU A 21 1.82 3.96 -0.68
CA LEU A 21 3.15 4.27 -1.18
C LEU A 21 3.05 5.21 -2.38
N HIS A 22 4.11 5.98 -2.63
CA HIS A 22 4.21 6.77 -3.85
C HIS A 22 5.61 6.67 -4.46
N THR A 23 5.69 6.62 -5.77
CA THR A 23 6.96 6.62 -6.50
C THR A 23 7.07 7.90 -7.34
N SER A 24 8.03 7.95 -8.26
CA SER A 24 8.05 8.99 -9.29
C SER A 24 6.94 8.83 -10.32
N ASP A 25 6.41 7.61 -10.49
CA ASP A 25 5.60 7.23 -11.64
C ASP A 25 4.14 6.94 -11.24
N TYR A 26 3.88 6.56 -9.99
CA TYR A 26 2.53 6.27 -9.52
C TYR A 26 2.35 6.40 -8.00
N ILE A 27 1.10 6.34 -7.56
CA ILE A 27 0.68 6.13 -6.17
C ILE A 27 -0.05 4.79 -6.11
N PHE A 28 0.24 4.00 -5.08
CA PHE A 28 -0.47 2.75 -4.80
C PHE A 28 -1.02 2.74 -3.38
N GLY A 29 -2.23 2.21 -3.20
CA GLY A 29 -2.89 2.08 -1.92
C GLY A 29 -3.64 0.77 -1.73
N MET A 30 -3.65 0.29 -0.50
CA MET A 30 -4.49 -0.81 -0.03
C MET A 30 -5.26 -0.34 1.20
N ILE A 31 -6.58 -0.21 1.06
CA ILE A 31 -7.45 0.44 2.03
C ILE A 31 -8.42 -0.57 2.63
N PRO A 32 -8.57 -0.64 3.96
CA PRO A 32 -9.51 -1.55 4.58
C PRO A 32 -10.95 -1.21 4.20
N SER A 33 -11.72 -2.22 3.84
CA SER A 33 -13.16 -2.17 3.55
C SER A 33 -13.92 -3.11 4.49
N ASP A 34 -15.24 -3.21 4.30
CA ASP A 34 -16.08 -4.08 5.12
C ASP A 34 -15.87 -5.56 4.77
N ASN A 35 -16.18 -6.46 5.70
CA ASN A 35 -16.23 -7.92 5.48
C ASN A 35 -14.92 -8.56 4.98
N GLU A 36 -13.78 -8.23 5.60
CA GLU A 36 -12.45 -8.71 5.20
C GLU A 36 -12.08 -8.40 3.75
N ARG A 37 -12.60 -7.30 3.19
CA ARG A 37 -12.25 -6.81 1.87
C ARG A 37 -11.31 -5.62 1.96
N TRP A 38 -10.57 -5.41 0.89
CA TRP A 38 -9.64 -4.31 0.74
C TRP A 38 -9.81 -3.68 -0.64
N ILE A 39 -9.74 -2.36 -0.67
CA ILE A 39 -9.77 -1.57 -1.90
C ILE A 39 -8.33 -1.28 -2.29
N GLU A 40 -7.92 -1.83 -3.41
CA GLU A 40 -6.70 -1.49 -4.11
C GLU A 40 -6.95 -0.24 -4.96
N VAL A 41 -6.02 0.70 -4.88
CA VAL A 41 -6.06 1.98 -5.58
C VAL A 41 -4.71 2.17 -6.24
N SER A 42 -4.70 2.51 -7.52
CA SER A 42 -3.51 2.95 -8.24
C SER A 42 -3.79 4.25 -8.97
N TYR A 43 -2.86 5.20 -8.89
CA TYR A 43 -2.88 6.43 -9.67
C TYR A 43 -1.54 6.57 -10.40
N THR A 44 -1.51 6.36 -11.71
CA THR A 44 -0.31 6.54 -12.54
C THR A 44 -0.19 7.96 -13.08
N PHE A 45 1.04 8.45 -13.21
CA PHE A 45 1.37 9.73 -13.86
C PHE A 45 1.78 9.53 -15.33
N GLU A 46 1.95 8.29 -15.77
CA GLU A 46 2.42 7.96 -17.13
C GLU A 46 1.29 7.91 -18.17
N ASP A 47 0.07 7.57 -17.76
CA ASP A 47 -1.12 7.52 -18.63
C ASP A 47 -2.15 8.56 -18.19
N PRO A 48 -2.18 9.75 -18.81
CA PRO A 48 -3.08 10.83 -18.42
C PRO A 48 -4.55 10.58 -18.83
N ASP A 49 -4.83 9.63 -19.72
CA ASP A 49 -6.19 9.35 -20.20
C ASP A 49 -6.94 8.44 -19.20
N GLU A 50 -6.26 7.43 -18.65
CA GLU A 50 -6.79 6.54 -17.61
C GLU A 50 -5.85 6.42 -16.40
N PRO A 51 -5.55 7.52 -15.68
CA PRO A 51 -4.54 7.52 -14.63
C PRO A 51 -4.98 6.75 -13.39
N PHE A 52 -6.29 6.55 -13.17
CA PHE A 52 -6.82 6.07 -11.91
C PHE A 52 -7.53 4.73 -12.04
N LEU A 53 -7.04 3.74 -11.29
CA LEU A 53 -7.63 2.41 -11.17
C LEU A 53 -8.02 2.12 -9.72
N LYS A 54 -9.16 1.44 -9.56
CA LYS A 54 -9.68 0.99 -8.27
C LYS A 54 -10.27 -0.39 -8.38
N THR A 55 -9.91 -1.30 -7.48
CA THR A 55 -10.50 -2.64 -7.43
C THR A 55 -10.66 -3.10 -5.99
N GLU A 56 -11.71 -3.86 -5.69
CA GLU A 56 -11.94 -4.40 -4.35
C GLU A 56 -11.86 -5.92 -4.35
N ARG A 57 -11.06 -6.48 -3.43
CA ARG A 57 -10.78 -7.92 -3.34
C ARG A 57 -10.87 -8.39 -1.88
N ASN A 58 -10.88 -9.70 -1.67
CA ASN A 58 -10.77 -10.27 -0.32
C ASN A 58 -9.35 -10.08 0.25
N ALA A 59 -9.19 -10.20 1.56
CA ALA A 59 -7.92 -9.94 2.23
C ALA A 59 -6.80 -10.90 1.83
N ASP A 60 -7.09 -12.18 1.56
CA ASP A 60 -6.06 -13.14 1.13
C ASP A 60 -5.43 -12.75 -0.22
N LEU A 61 -6.27 -12.37 -1.20
CA LEU A 61 -5.77 -11.94 -2.50
C LEU A 61 -5.09 -10.57 -2.40
N SER A 62 -5.65 -9.65 -1.63
CA SER A 62 -5.06 -8.31 -1.41
C SER A 62 -3.69 -8.39 -0.74
N PHE A 63 -3.49 -9.39 0.14
CA PHE A 63 -2.19 -9.66 0.75
C PHE A 63 -1.15 -10.09 -0.28
N GLN A 64 -1.53 -10.95 -1.24
CA GLN A 64 -0.64 -11.35 -2.33
C GLN A 64 -0.24 -10.15 -3.20
N PHE A 65 -1.20 -9.31 -3.57
CA PHE A 65 -0.94 -8.11 -4.36
C PHE A 65 -0.09 -7.08 -3.61
N LEU A 66 -0.33 -6.88 -2.32
CA LEU A 66 0.50 -6.00 -1.50
C LEU A 66 1.95 -6.50 -1.42
N LEU A 67 2.16 -7.81 -1.22
CA LEU A 67 3.50 -8.38 -1.23
C LEU A 67 4.16 -8.23 -2.60
N GLU A 68 3.44 -8.51 -3.68
CA GLU A 68 3.97 -8.35 -5.03
C GLU A 68 4.38 -6.90 -5.31
N GLU A 69 3.55 -5.94 -4.93
CA GLU A 69 3.83 -4.52 -5.08
C GLU A 69 5.09 -4.11 -4.29
N VAL A 70 5.19 -4.47 -3.02
CA VAL A 70 6.34 -4.08 -2.20
C VAL A 70 7.61 -4.85 -2.62
N GLU A 71 7.50 -6.14 -2.95
CA GLU A 71 8.67 -6.95 -3.32
C GLU A 71 9.21 -6.67 -4.72
N LYS A 72 8.32 -6.33 -5.68
CA LYS A 72 8.69 -6.14 -7.09
C LYS A 72 8.51 -4.70 -7.53
N GLY A 73 7.31 -4.12 -7.36
CA GLY A 73 7.00 -2.75 -7.79
C GLY A 73 7.95 -1.74 -7.16
N VAL A 74 8.00 -1.71 -5.82
CA VAL A 74 8.86 -0.78 -5.07
C VAL A 74 10.36 -1.04 -5.30
N SER A 75 10.76 -2.28 -5.61
CA SER A 75 12.18 -2.61 -5.84
C SER A 75 12.79 -1.90 -7.05
N PHE A 76 11.97 -1.43 -8.01
CA PHE A 76 12.44 -0.59 -9.11
C PHE A 76 12.83 0.84 -8.68
N TYR A 77 12.32 1.30 -7.54
CA TYR A 77 12.51 2.66 -7.03
C TYR A 77 13.37 2.72 -5.77
N VAL A 78 13.51 1.60 -5.06
CA VAL A 78 14.22 1.51 -3.79
C VAL A 78 15.29 0.42 -3.91
N GLU A 79 16.48 0.82 -4.39
CA GLU A 79 17.59 -0.09 -4.69
C GLU A 79 18.07 -0.87 -3.45
N ASP A 80 17.95 -0.28 -2.26
CA ASP A 80 18.38 -0.87 -0.99
C ASP A 80 17.28 -1.65 -0.25
N LEU A 81 16.16 -1.93 -0.92
CA LEU A 81 15.06 -2.69 -0.35
C LEU A 81 15.49 -4.11 0.02
N LYS A 82 15.39 -4.45 1.32
CA LYS A 82 15.72 -5.79 1.83
C LYS A 82 14.57 -6.78 1.64
N VAL A 83 14.28 -7.11 0.37
CA VAL A 83 13.27 -8.11 -0.03
C VAL A 83 13.37 -9.43 0.74
N PRO A 84 14.56 -10.01 1.03
CA PRO A 84 14.64 -11.24 1.81
C PRO A 84 14.00 -11.14 3.20
N LEU A 85 14.20 -10.03 3.91
CA LEU A 85 13.61 -9.82 5.24
C LEU A 85 12.09 -9.66 5.18
N LEU A 86 11.59 -9.04 4.11
CA LEU A 86 10.15 -8.91 3.88
C LEU A 86 9.50 -10.29 3.70
N LYS A 87 10.13 -11.16 2.92
CA LYS A 87 9.70 -12.55 2.70
C LYS A 87 9.74 -13.38 3.98
N GLU A 88 10.81 -13.24 4.77
CA GLU A 88 10.92 -13.90 6.08
C GLU A 88 9.76 -13.51 6.99
N PHE A 89 9.46 -12.20 7.11
CA PHE A 89 8.33 -11.73 7.90
C PHE A 89 6.99 -12.23 7.34
N ALA A 90 6.76 -12.14 6.03
CA ALA A 90 5.55 -12.63 5.39
C ALA A 90 5.34 -14.14 5.64
N GLY A 91 6.42 -14.93 5.67
CA GLY A 91 6.39 -16.34 6.03
C GLY A 91 5.88 -16.61 7.45
N THR A 92 6.15 -15.71 8.41
CA THR A 92 5.60 -15.83 9.77
C THR A 92 4.08 -15.65 9.85
N LEU A 93 3.47 -15.14 8.79
CA LEU A 93 2.03 -14.92 8.67
C LEU A 93 1.31 -16.09 7.99
N GLU A 94 2.04 -17.14 7.59
CA GLU A 94 1.44 -18.33 6.99
C GLU A 94 0.44 -18.99 7.96
N GLY A 95 -0.68 -19.47 7.41
CA GLY A 95 -1.77 -20.07 8.20
C GLY A 95 -2.70 -19.08 8.93
N LYS A 96 -2.38 -17.77 8.96
CA LYS A 96 -3.26 -16.75 9.55
C LYS A 96 -4.42 -16.35 8.62
N PRO A 97 -5.54 -15.84 9.16
CA PRO A 97 -6.61 -15.25 8.35
C PRO A 97 -6.13 -14.05 7.53
N GLY A 98 -6.66 -13.84 6.33
CA GLY A 98 -6.24 -12.77 5.42
C GLY A 98 -6.29 -11.38 6.05
N GLY A 99 -7.34 -11.06 6.82
CA GLY A 99 -7.44 -9.79 7.53
C GLY A 99 -6.31 -9.57 8.54
N GLU A 100 -5.91 -10.63 9.27
CA GLU A 100 -4.78 -10.57 10.20
C GLU A 100 -3.46 -10.40 9.43
N LYS A 101 -3.28 -11.09 8.30
CA LYS A 101 -2.10 -10.94 7.44
C LYS A 101 -1.93 -9.49 6.97
N MET A 102 -2.98 -8.92 6.39
CA MET A 102 -3.00 -7.53 5.91
C MET A 102 -2.64 -6.54 7.02
N ASN A 103 -3.33 -6.63 8.17
CA ASN A 103 -3.06 -5.72 9.28
C ASN A 103 -1.63 -5.89 9.82
N SER A 104 -1.12 -7.13 9.88
CA SER A 104 0.22 -7.40 10.39
C SER A 104 1.32 -6.86 9.48
N ILE A 105 1.23 -7.09 8.16
CA ILE A 105 2.24 -6.61 7.21
C ILE A 105 2.25 -5.09 7.10
N ILE A 106 1.08 -4.44 7.11
CA ILE A 106 0.98 -2.98 7.07
C ILE A 106 1.57 -2.37 8.34
N ALA A 107 1.22 -2.94 9.50
CA ALA A 107 1.77 -2.47 10.77
C ALA A 107 3.30 -2.64 10.84
N GLU A 108 3.83 -3.75 10.31
CA GLU A 108 5.27 -4.01 10.24
C GLU A 108 5.98 -2.98 9.34
N LEU A 109 5.50 -2.79 8.11
CA LEU A 109 6.09 -1.85 7.16
C LEU A 109 6.07 -0.41 7.67
N ILE A 110 5.01 0.02 8.36
CA ILE A 110 4.90 1.37 8.92
C ILE A 110 5.84 1.56 10.13
N LYS A 111 5.90 0.59 11.04
CA LYS A 111 6.66 0.73 12.30
C LYS A 111 8.15 0.48 12.12
N ASN A 112 8.50 -0.44 11.23
CA ASN A 112 9.86 -0.95 11.05
C ASN A 112 10.38 -0.67 9.62
N SER A 113 9.87 0.37 8.94
CA SER A 113 10.27 0.73 7.58
C SER A 113 11.79 0.73 7.37
N ASP A 114 12.53 1.27 8.33
CA ASP A 114 13.98 1.49 8.25
C ASP A 114 14.75 0.16 8.32
N THR A 115 14.12 -0.90 8.83
CA THR A 115 14.64 -2.27 8.75
C THR A 115 14.72 -2.72 7.30
N TYR A 116 13.71 -2.39 6.49
CA TYR A 116 13.59 -2.80 5.09
C TYR A 116 14.32 -1.85 4.14
N SER A 117 14.17 -0.53 4.33
CA SER A 117 14.96 0.52 3.67
C SER A 117 14.69 1.87 4.37
N PRO A 118 15.71 2.71 4.59
CA PRO A 118 15.51 4.09 5.05
C PRO A 118 14.76 4.97 4.03
N ASN A 119 14.70 4.56 2.77
CA ASN A 119 14.11 5.32 1.66
C ASN A 119 12.73 4.80 1.23
N LEU A 120 12.10 3.92 2.03
CA LEU A 120 10.82 3.33 1.67
C LEU A 120 9.73 4.43 1.56
N PRO A 121 9.13 4.66 0.38
CA PRO A 121 8.32 5.85 0.14
C PRO A 121 6.85 5.63 0.52
N ILE A 122 6.62 5.31 1.79
CA ILE A 122 5.30 4.99 2.34
C ILE A 122 4.75 6.12 3.20
N ILE A 123 3.42 6.24 3.24
CA ILE A 123 2.72 7.10 4.19
C ILE A 123 2.56 6.34 5.50
N LYS A 124 3.12 6.88 6.59
CA LYS A 124 3.15 6.23 7.90
C LYS A 124 1.99 6.65 8.82
N SER A 125 1.28 7.74 8.47
CA SER A 125 0.29 8.36 9.35
C SER A 125 -0.72 9.23 8.59
N LYS A 126 -1.86 9.53 9.23
CA LYS A 126 -2.98 10.27 8.63
C LYS A 126 -2.60 11.71 8.25
N ASP A 127 -1.73 12.37 9.02
CA ASP A 127 -1.26 13.73 8.77
C ASP A 127 -0.40 13.85 7.50
N GLN A 128 0.19 12.75 7.05
CA GLN A 128 1.01 12.70 5.83
C GLN A 128 0.20 12.52 4.54
N LEU A 129 -1.12 12.28 4.62
CA LEU A 129 -1.96 12.01 3.45
C LEU A 129 -2.00 13.16 2.43
N ASN A 130 -1.73 14.39 2.87
CA ASN A 130 -1.70 15.54 1.96
C ASN A 130 -0.62 15.39 0.86
N ILE A 131 0.46 14.66 1.14
CA ILE A 131 1.53 14.36 0.17
C ILE A 131 0.97 13.67 -1.09
N LEU A 132 0.03 12.75 -0.91
CA LEU A 132 -0.59 12.03 -2.03
C LEU A 132 -1.49 12.95 -2.86
N LYS A 133 -2.21 13.84 -2.19
CA LYS A 133 -3.16 14.76 -2.85
C LYS A 133 -2.47 15.87 -3.61
N GLU A 134 -1.29 16.30 -3.18
CA GLU A 134 -0.48 17.31 -3.88
C GLU A 134 0.17 16.77 -5.16
N LYS A 135 0.29 15.45 -5.30
CA LYS A 135 0.84 14.78 -6.48
C LYS A 135 -0.21 14.60 -7.61
N VAL A 136 -1.48 14.89 -7.35
CA VAL A 136 -2.64 14.57 -8.21
C VAL A 136 -3.50 15.79 -8.53
#